data_AF-A0A0C3QW03-F1
#
_entry.id   AF-A0A0C3QW03-F1
#
_cell.length_a   1.000
_cell.length_b   1.000
_cell.length_c   1.000
_cell.angle_alpha   90.00
_cell.angle_beta   90.00
_cell.angle_gamma   90.00
#
_symmetry.space_group_name_H-M   'P 1'
#
loop_
_entity.id
_entity.type
_entity.pdbx_description
1 polymer ?
#
loop_
_entity_poly.entity_id
_entity_poly.type
_entity_poly.pdbx_seq_one_letter_code
_entity_poly.pdbx_strand_id
1 'polypeptide(L)'
;MRRGRELGIALLGRKKLADVRQILWLDVTITIPVRPGQILHLEHLTSDVPSFKLIVGLEDKVRFRSVRLHSGDAPVTVNSLTATDVDIKTSNFPIKGVLTAKKSAKLVTENSPIEVDITTNGGEFHDPSMIVLDTANNHLDAVVRLESFEPRGLNVQATTSNGPMNVTIPYAAWGSHLSYKGSTSNADATIELPSTFAGTINLEGSKFSSLVSGYTDDPTGRGYKSKMKSPRLNLYQVWYKSEEELDLSRVELRTQNGAAQGLILGADSSWRPQKDRALP
;
A
#
# COMPACT_ATOMS: atom_id res chain seq x y z
N MET A 1 -6.27 -22.71 -32.32
CA MET A 1 -6.36 -21.51 -31.46
C MET A 1 -4.95 -21.20 -30.96
N ARG A 2 -4.23 -20.25 -31.57
CA ARG A 2 -2.85 -19.92 -31.18
C ARG A 2 -2.89 -19.08 -29.90
N ARG A 3 -2.30 -19.57 -28.80
CA ARG A 3 -1.96 -18.75 -27.63
C ARG A 3 -1.15 -17.55 -28.15
N GLY A 4 -1.68 -16.35 -27.98
CA GLY A 4 -0.97 -15.11 -28.32
C GLY A 4 0.39 -15.09 -27.61
N ARG A 5 1.41 -14.60 -28.28
CA ARG A 5 2.74 -14.41 -27.68
C ARG A 5 2.61 -13.38 -26.57
N GLU A 6 2.69 -13.81 -25.31
CA GLU A 6 2.78 -12.93 -24.15
C GLU A 6 4.16 -12.25 -24.17
N LEU A 7 4.18 -10.91 -24.25
CA LEU A 7 5.43 -10.13 -24.23
C LEU A 7 5.80 -9.80 -22.79
N GLY A 8 6.96 -10.29 -22.33
CA GLY A 8 7.47 -10.03 -20.99
C GLY A 8 8.98 -9.91 -20.97
N ILE A 9 9.49 -9.36 -19.87
CA ILE A 9 10.93 -9.19 -19.59
C ILE A 9 11.26 -10.00 -18.36
N ALA A 10 12.33 -10.79 -18.43
CA ALA A 10 12.80 -11.61 -17.32
C ALA A 10 14.31 -11.41 -17.11
N LEU A 11 14.70 -11.10 -15.87
CA LEU A 11 16.08 -11.07 -15.39
C LEU A 11 16.26 -12.16 -14.33
N LEU A 12 17.11 -13.13 -14.61
CA LEU A 12 17.29 -14.30 -13.74
C LEU A 12 18.77 -14.46 -13.38
N GLY A 13 19.06 -14.43 -12.09
CA GLY A 13 20.37 -14.68 -11.52
C GLY A 13 20.43 -16.02 -10.78
N ARG A 14 21.64 -16.54 -10.58
CA ARG A 14 21.84 -17.74 -9.75
C ARG A 14 21.86 -17.35 -8.27
N LYS A 15 21.22 -18.15 -7.42
CA LYS A 15 21.19 -17.97 -5.95
C LYS A 15 22.50 -18.31 -5.24
N LYS A 16 23.42 -19.01 -5.91
CA LYS A 16 24.75 -19.36 -5.40
C LYS A 16 25.77 -19.30 -6.53
N LEU A 17 26.70 -18.35 -6.45
CA LEU A 17 28.00 -18.47 -7.12
C LEU A 17 28.90 -19.23 -6.14
N ALA A 18 29.33 -20.43 -6.53
CA ALA A 18 30.21 -21.26 -5.72
C ALA A 18 31.55 -20.54 -5.53
N ASP A 19 31.91 -20.21 -4.29
CA ASP A 19 33.24 -19.79 -3.80
C ASP A 19 34.20 -19.23 -4.89
N VAL A 20 33.79 -18.17 -5.57
CA VAL A 20 34.66 -17.48 -6.54
C VAL A 20 35.28 -16.31 -5.81
N ARG A 21 36.60 -16.36 -5.59
CA ARG A 21 37.42 -15.29 -5.01
C ARG A 21 37.52 -14.02 -5.90
N GLN A 22 36.64 -13.86 -6.88
CA GLN A 22 36.61 -12.73 -7.80
C GLN A 22 35.28 -12.02 -7.67
N ILE A 23 35.35 -10.75 -7.27
CA ILE A 23 34.21 -9.84 -7.24
C ILE A 23 34.05 -9.26 -8.64
N LEU A 24 32.96 -9.59 -9.32
CA LEU A 24 32.56 -8.98 -10.58
C LEU A 24 31.53 -7.88 -10.30
N TRP A 25 31.84 -6.65 -10.72
CA TRP A 25 30.87 -5.55 -10.73
C TRP A 25 30.20 -5.51 -12.10
N LEU A 26 28.87 -5.61 -12.11
CA LEU A 26 28.08 -5.55 -13.33
C LEU A 26 26.98 -4.50 -13.17
N ASP A 27 26.91 -3.56 -14.11
CA ASP A 27 25.78 -2.67 -14.27
C ASP A 27 25.01 -3.09 -15.52
N VAL A 28 23.71 -3.34 -15.36
CA VAL A 28 22.82 -3.77 -16.45
C VAL A 28 21.69 -2.76 -16.55
N THR A 29 21.71 -1.97 -17.62
CA THR A 29 20.61 -1.05 -17.94
C THR A 29 19.76 -1.65 -19.05
N ILE A 30 18.47 -1.87 -18.76
CA ILE A 30 17.48 -2.28 -19.77
C ILE A 30 16.65 -1.06 -20.13
N THR A 31 16.71 -0.66 -21.40
CA THR A 31 15.86 0.41 -21.93
C THR A 31 14.70 -0.21 -22.70
N ILE A 32 13.48 0.15 -22.33
CA ILE A 32 12.26 -0.25 -23.05
C ILE A 32 11.92 0.86 -24.05
N PRO A 33 11.95 0.60 -25.37
CA PRO A 33 11.61 1.63 -26.35
C PRO A 33 10.11 1.92 -26.32
N VAL A 34 9.74 3.15 -25.97
CA VAL A 34 8.36 3.62 -25.96
C VAL A 34 8.19 4.73 -27.00
N ARG A 35 7.07 4.70 -27.73
CA ARG A 35 6.72 5.77 -28.67
C ARG A 35 6.17 6.98 -27.90
N PRO A 36 6.56 8.22 -28.25
CA PRO A 36 5.99 9.41 -27.63
C PRO A 36 4.46 9.40 -27.70
N GLY A 37 3.79 9.72 -26.58
CA GLY A 37 2.33 9.78 -26.49
C GLY A 37 1.61 8.42 -26.41
N GLN A 38 2.33 7.29 -26.45
CA GLN A 38 1.74 5.96 -26.35
C GLN A 38 2.16 5.26 -25.06
N ILE A 39 1.20 4.65 -24.37
CA ILE A 39 1.49 3.75 -23.24
C ILE A 39 1.77 2.35 -23.79
N LEU A 40 2.94 1.81 -23.45
CA LEU A 40 3.29 0.43 -23.79
C LEU A 40 2.72 -0.53 -22.74
N HIS A 41 1.94 -1.49 -23.22
CA HIS A 41 1.40 -2.57 -22.38
C HIS A 41 2.28 -3.82 -22.52
N LEU A 42 2.77 -4.33 -21.39
CA LEU A 42 3.55 -5.56 -21.30
C LEU A 42 2.87 -6.51 -20.32
N GLU A 43 3.01 -7.82 -20.55
CA GLU A 43 2.39 -8.80 -19.66
C GLU A 43 3.18 -8.91 -18.35
N HIS A 44 4.50 -9.10 -18.45
CA HIS A 44 5.31 -9.47 -17.28
C HIS A 44 6.63 -8.72 -17.20
N LEU A 45 6.98 -8.27 -15.99
CA LEU A 45 8.35 -7.93 -15.60
C LEU A 45 8.74 -8.83 -14.44
N THR A 46 9.70 -9.73 -14.66
CA THR A 46 10.21 -10.62 -13.61
C THR A 46 11.69 -10.39 -13.38
N SER A 47 12.08 -10.29 -12.13
CA SER A 47 13.47 -10.21 -11.69
C SER A 47 13.67 -11.11 -10.49
N ASP A 48 14.60 -12.06 -10.55
CA ASP A 48 15.07 -12.86 -9.41
C ASP A 48 16.61 -12.84 -9.45
N VAL A 49 17.18 -11.82 -8.83
CA VAL A 49 18.61 -11.51 -8.88
C VAL A 49 19.11 -11.15 -7.47
N PRO A 50 19.47 -12.16 -6.64
CA PRO A 50 19.62 -11.98 -5.21
C PRO A 50 20.63 -10.92 -4.75
N SER A 51 21.66 -10.64 -5.57
CA SER A 51 22.75 -9.72 -5.21
C SER A 51 22.76 -8.45 -6.05
N PHE A 52 21.68 -8.15 -6.77
CA PHE A 52 21.59 -6.96 -7.62
C PHE A 52 20.70 -5.91 -6.99
N LYS A 53 21.23 -4.69 -6.92
CA LYS A 53 20.41 -3.51 -6.67
C LYS A 53 19.45 -3.35 -7.85
N LEU A 54 18.15 -3.35 -7.57
CA LEU A 54 17.12 -3.14 -8.58
C LEU A 54 16.65 -1.69 -8.53
N ILE A 55 16.75 -1.00 -9.66
CA ILE A 55 16.21 0.35 -9.84
C ILE A 55 15.23 0.28 -11.01
N VAL A 56 13.96 0.64 -10.75
CA VAL A 56 12.91 0.65 -11.77
C VAL A 56 12.35 2.06 -11.88
N GLY A 57 12.44 2.65 -13.07
CA GLY A 57 11.86 3.96 -13.37
C GLY A 57 11.30 3.94 -14.78
N LEU A 58 9.98 3.82 -14.89
CA LEU A 58 9.28 3.68 -16.17
C LEU A 58 8.25 4.77 -16.43
N GLU A 59 8.08 5.68 -15.45
CA GLU A 59 7.08 6.75 -15.45
C GLU A 59 5.68 6.17 -15.77
N ASP A 60 4.81 6.96 -16.38
CA ASP A 60 3.49 6.51 -16.84
C ASP A 60 3.52 5.93 -18.27
N LYS A 61 4.71 5.63 -18.79
CA LYS A 61 4.94 5.22 -20.17
C LYS A 61 4.77 3.71 -20.39
N VAL A 62 4.97 2.90 -19.35
CA VAL A 62 4.88 1.45 -19.42
C VAL A 62 3.93 0.94 -18.35
N ARG A 63 3.03 0.04 -18.74
CA ARG A 63 2.11 -0.64 -17.82
C ARG A 63 2.29 -2.14 -17.94
N PHE A 64 2.50 -2.79 -16.80
CA PHE A 64 2.54 -4.25 -16.74
C PHE A 64 1.21 -4.82 -16.30
N ARG A 65 0.92 -6.05 -16.72
CA ARG A 65 -0.07 -6.84 -16.02
C ARG A 65 0.49 -7.32 -14.68
N SER A 66 1.65 -7.94 -14.66
CA SER A 66 2.28 -8.42 -13.42
C SER A 66 3.76 -8.08 -13.33
N VAL A 67 4.18 -7.65 -12.15
CA VAL A 67 5.57 -7.33 -11.83
C VAL A 67 6.01 -8.16 -10.63
N ARG A 68 7.14 -8.86 -10.76
CA ARG A 68 7.81 -9.57 -9.69
C ARG A 68 9.26 -9.12 -9.60
N LEU A 69 9.65 -8.49 -8.49
CA LEU A 69 11.02 -8.01 -8.25
C LEU A 69 11.55 -8.63 -6.97
N HIS A 70 12.37 -9.67 -7.12
CA HIS A 70 12.98 -10.37 -6.02
C HIS A 70 14.49 -10.11 -5.99
N SER A 71 14.94 -9.66 -4.82
CA SER A 71 16.34 -9.54 -4.43
C SER A 71 16.51 -10.22 -3.07
N GLY A 72 17.72 -10.60 -2.68
CA GLY A 72 18.00 -11.16 -1.34
C GLY A 72 18.73 -10.14 -0.50
N ASP A 73 19.89 -9.73 -1.01
CA ASP A 73 20.90 -8.94 -0.33
C ASP A 73 21.22 -7.63 -1.07
N ALA A 74 20.21 -7.05 -1.72
CA ALA A 74 20.35 -5.73 -2.33
C ALA A 74 19.01 -4.98 -2.36
N PRO A 75 19.03 -3.64 -2.32
CA PRO A 75 17.81 -2.84 -2.24
C PRO A 75 17.02 -2.85 -3.54
N VAL A 76 15.71 -2.67 -3.41
CA VAL A 76 14.79 -2.43 -4.52
C VAL A 76 14.29 -0.99 -4.42
N THR A 77 14.58 -0.19 -5.44
CA THR A 77 14.14 1.20 -5.54
C THR A 77 13.24 1.36 -6.76
N VAL A 78 12.00 1.78 -6.52
CA VAL A 78 11.01 2.01 -7.55
C VAL A 78 10.76 3.51 -7.67
N ASN A 79 11.36 4.16 -8.67
CA ASN A 79 11.12 5.58 -8.92
C ASN A 79 9.70 5.79 -9.46
N SER A 80 9.23 4.88 -10.31
CA SER A 80 7.88 4.86 -10.85
C SER A 80 7.60 3.50 -11.53
N LEU A 81 6.47 2.89 -11.17
CA LEU A 81 6.03 1.62 -11.72
C LEU A 81 4.51 1.56 -11.76
N THR A 82 3.94 1.19 -12.91
CA THR A 82 2.49 0.92 -13.02
C THR A 82 2.26 -0.54 -13.38
N ALA A 83 1.48 -1.26 -12.57
CA ALA A 83 1.09 -2.62 -12.85
C ALA A 83 -0.31 -2.97 -12.33
N THR A 84 -0.88 -4.10 -12.79
CA THR A 84 -2.09 -4.65 -12.16
C THR A 84 -1.73 -5.36 -10.86
N ASP A 85 -0.71 -6.20 -10.89
CA ASP A 85 -0.22 -6.96 -9.74
C ASP A 85 1.28 -6.69 -9.52
N VAL A 86 1.67 -6.37 -8.28
CA VAL A 86 3.05 -6.08 -7.88
C VAL A 86 3.46 -7.03 -6.75
N ASP A 87 4.60 -7.70 -6.92
CA ASP A 87 5.21 -8.61 -5.94
C ASP A 87 6.69 -8.25 -5.78
N ILE A 88 7.04 -7.55 -4.70
CA ILE A 88 8.41 -7.14 -4.41
C ILE A 88 8.87 -7.83 -3.14
N LYS A 89 10.00 -8.52 -3.24
CA LYS A 89 10.57 -9.22 -2.10
C LYS A 89 12.06 -8.92 -1.94
N THR A 90 12.46 -8.61 -0.72
CA THR A 90 13.86 -8.58 -0.29
C THR A 90 14.02 -9.43 0.98
N SER A 91 15.25 -9.68 1.43
CA SER A 91 15.50 -10.23 2.77
C SER A 91 16.10 -9.15 3.67
N ASN A 92 17.24 -8.58 3.27
CA ASN A 92 18.06 -7.76 4.17
C ASN A 92 18.11 -6.27 3.80
N PHE A 93 17.44 -5.86 2.73
CA PHE A 93 17.60 -4.52 2.16
C PHE A 93 16.27 -3.81 1.92
N PRO A 94 16.28 -2.46 1.93
CA PRO A 94 15.04 -1.69 1.89
C PRO A 94 14.30 -1.85 0.57
N ILE A 95 12.98 -1.76 0.68
CA ILE A 95 12.07 -1.53 -0.46
C ILE A 95 11.62 -0.09 -0.37
N LYS A 96 11.95 0.72 -1.37
CA LYS A 96 11.56 2.13 -1.44
C LYS A 96 10.91 2.45 -2.77
N GLY A 97 9.90 3.31 -2.78
CA GLY A 97 9.46 3.88 -4.05
C GLY A 97 8.00 4.28 -4.18
N VAL A 98 7.65 4.65 -5.41
CA VAL A 98 6.31 5.06 -5.83
C VAL A 98 5.77 4.06 -6.86
N LEU A 99 4.63 3.45 -6.57
CA LEU A 99 4.02 2.46 -7.46
C LEU A 99 2.51 2.65 -7.58
N THR A 100 2.00 2.39 -8.78
CA THR A 100 0.57 2.29 -9.06
C THR A 100 0.20 0.84 -9.25
N ALA A 101 -0.61 0.30 -8.34
CA ALA A 101 -1.09 -1.08 -8.36
C ALA A 101 -2.60 -1.11 -8.52
N LYS A 102 -3.11 -1.63 -9.64
CA LYS A 102 -4.56 -1.63 -9.89
C LYS A 102 -5.30 -2.63 -9.01
N LYS A 103 -4.80 -3.87 -8.91
CA LYS A 103 -5.46 -4.95 -8.18
C LYS A 103 -4.71 -5.36 -6.93
N SER A 104 -3.40 -5.59 -7.02
CA SER A 104 -2.65 -6.05 -5.85
C SER A 104 -1.22 -5.52 -5.77
N ALA A 105 -0.77 -5.28 -4.54
CA ALA A 105 0.62 -4.98 -4.23
C ALA A 105 1.05 -5.77 -3.00
N LYS A 106 2.08 -6.60 -3.12
CA LYS A 106 2.68 -7.36 -2.04
C LYS A 106 4.16 -7.00 -1.93
N LEU A 107 4.53 -6.40 -0.81
CA LEU A 107 5.89 -5.96 -0.53
C LEU A 107 6.35 -6.63 0.77
N VAL A 108 7.42 -7.43 0.68
CA VAL A 108 7.90 -8.23 1.80
C VAL A 108 9.41 -8.08 1.97
N THR A 109 9.83 -7.84 3.19
CA THR A 109 11.24 -7.88 3.60
C THR A 109 11.38 -8.53 4.98
N GLU A 110 12.57 -8.92 5.40
CA GLU A 110 12.78 -9.52 6.72
C GLU A 110 13.41 -8.50 7.67
N ASN A 111 14.51 -7.87 7.26
CA ASN A 111 15.38 -7.11 8.17
C ASN A 111 15.51 -5.62 7.83
N SER A 112 14.72 -5.14 6.87
CA SER A 112 14.88 -3.80 6.31
C SER A 112 13.57 -3.03 6.23
N PRO A 113 13.62 -1.72 6.03
CA PRO A 113 12.41 -0.92 6.00
C PRO A 113 11.66 -1.03 4.67
N ILE A 114 10.36 -0.79 4.75
CA ILE A 114 9.48 -0.57 3.61
C ILE A 114 9.04 0.90 3.67
N GLU A 115 9.43 1.69 2.67
CA GLU A 115 9.12 3.12 2.56
C GLU A 115 8.46 3.39 1.20
N VAL A 116 7.13 3.35 1.15
CA VAL A 116 6.41 3.30 -0.14
C VAL A 116 5.22 4.23 -0.24
N ASP A 117 5.01 4.70 -1.47
CA ASP A 117 3.83 5.42 -1.91
C ASP A 117 3.09 4.53 -2.92
N ILE A 118 1.90 4.07 -2.55
CA ILE A 118 1.08 3.17 -3.34
C ILE A 118 -0.19 3.89 -3.76
N THR A 119 -0.38 4.02 -5.06
CA THR A 119 -1.63 4.50 -5.65
C THR A 119 -2.41 3.33 -6.22
N THR A 120 -3.71 3.28 -5.93
CA THR A 120 -4.63 2.29 -6.50
C THR A 120 -5.95 2.96 -6.85
N ASN A 121 -6.61 2.48 -7.92
CA ASN A 121 -7.96 2.91 -8.24
C ASN A 121 -9.02 2.15 -7.42
N GLY A 122 -8.56 1.20 -6.58
CA GLY A 122 -9.42 0.30 -5.84
C GLY A 122 -10.08 -0.76 -6.71
N GLY A 123 -10.70 -1.71 -6.03
CA GLY A 123 -11.44 -2.81 -6.63
C GLY A 123 -12.94 -2.58 -6.54
N GLU A 124 -13.71 -3.48 -7.12
CA GLU A 124 -15.14 -3.56 -6.86
C GLU A 124 -15.39 -4.01 -5.42
N PHE A 125 -16.59 -3.79 -4.88
CA PHE A 125 -16.89 -4.17 -3.49
C PHE A 125 -16.69 -5.66 -3.20
N HIS A 126 -16.93 -6.53 -4.19
CA HIS A 126 -16.75 -7.98 -4.07
C HIS A 126 -15.35 -8.48 -4.48
N ASP A 127 -14.51 -7.60 -5.05
CA ASP A 127 -13.11 -7.89 -5.43
C ASP A 127 -12.26 -6.64 -5.14
N PRO A 128 -12.10 -6.25 -3.86
CA PRO A 128 -11.35 -5.07 -3.47
C PRO A 128 -9.87 -5.20 -3.84
N SER A 129 -9.20 -4.07 -4.08
CA SER A 129 -7.75 -4.08 -4.28
C SER A 129 -7.05 -4.48 -2.98
N MET A 130 -5.97 -5.23 -3.09
CA MET A 130 -5.28 -5.84 -1.95
C MET A 130 -3.83 -5.36 -1.84
N ILE A 131 -3.49 -4.72 -0.72
CA ILE A 131 -2.15 -4.26 -0.42
C ILE A 131 -1.64 -5.03 0.80
N VAL A 132 -0.49 -5.68 0.68
CA VAL A 132 0.17 -6.45 1.73
C VAL A 132 1.59 -5.92 1.92
N LEU A 133 1.89 -5.44 3.11
CA LEU A 133 3.18 -4.89 3.51
C LEU A 133 3.67 -5.67 4.73
N ASP A 134 4.85 -6.28 4.63
CA ASP A 134 5.36 -7.17 5.68
C ASP A 134 6.88 -6.98 5.88
N THR A 135 7.28 -6.64 7.11
CA THR A 135 8.70 -6.56 7.52
C THR A 135 8.90 -7.03 8.95
N ALA A 136 9.84 -7.92 9.24
CA ALA A 136 9.99 -8.40 10.62
C ALA A 136 10.64 -7.35 11.54
N ASN A 137 11.78 -6.77 11.13
CA ASN A 137 12.69 -6.13 12.09
C ASN A 137 12.91 -4.63 11.91
N ASN A 138 12.24 -3.99 10.95
CA ASN A 138 12.43 -2.56 10.69
C ASN A 138 11.12 -1.82 10.50
N HIS A 139 11.20 -0.49 10.36
CA HIS A 139 10.03 0.34 10.21
C HIS A 139 9.29 0.11 8.90
N LEU A 140 7.99 0.31 8.95
CA LEU A 140 7.09 0.27 7.80
C LEU A 140 6.40 1.62 7.71
N ASP A 141 6.79 2.41 6.71
CA ASP A 141 6.21 3.72 6.42
C ASP A 141 5.53 3.66 5.04
N ALA A 142 4.20 3.76 5.01
CA ALA A 142 3.43 3.62 3.78
C ALA A 142 2.35 4.67 3.63
N VAL A 143 2.28 5.28 2.45
CA VAL A 143 1.15 6.10 2.02
C VAL A 143 0.36 5.34 0.98
N VAL A 144 -0.92 5.09 1.22
CA VAL A 144 -1.80 4.34 0.34
C VAL A 144 -2.94 5.25 -0.13
N ARG A 145 -2.95 5.62 -1.41
CA ARG A 145 -3.97 6.46 -2.03
C ARG A 145 -4.99 5.63 -2.78
N LEU A 146 -6.26 5.80 -2.43
CA LEU A 146 -7.39 5.30 -3.20
C LEU A 146 -7.85 6.37 -4.20
N GLU A 147 -7.27 6.40 -5.39
CA GLU A 147 -7.63 7.34 -6.46
C GLU A 147 -8.88 6.88 -7.21
N SER A 148 -10.02 7.09 -6.59
CA SER A 148 -11.32 6.91 -7.24
C SER A 148 -12.28 8.05 -6.88
N PHE A 149 -13.11 8.42 -7.85
CA PHE A 149 -14.27 9.30 -7.63
C PHE A 149 -15.52 8.52 -7.23
N GLU A 150 -15.52 7.22 -7.54
CA GLU A 150 -16.59 6.30 -7.19
C GLU A 150 -16.22 5.55 -5.91
N PRO A 151 -17.22 5.13 -5.13
CA PRO A 151 -17.03 4.15 -4.06
C PRO A 151 -16.29 2.90 -4.57
N ARG A 152 -15.18 2.54 -3.94
CA ARG A 152 -14.37 1.36 -4.28
C ARG A 152 -13.96 0.59 -3.03
N GLY A 153 -13.58 -0.67 -3.22
CA GLY A 153 -13.06 -1.52 -2.17
C GLY A 153 -11.54 -1.49 -2.09
N LEU A 154 -11.01 -1.35 -0.88
CA LEU A 154 -9.58 -1.39 -0.58
C LEU A 154 -9.31 -2.20 0.69
N ASN A 155 -8.45 -3.20 0.55
CA ASN A 155 -7.93 -4.01 1.65
C ASN A 155 -6.45 -3.74 1.83
N VAL A 156 -6.04 -3.34 3.03
CA VAL A 156 -4.64 -3.08 3.39
C VAL A 156 -4.27 -3.95 4.58
N GLN A 157 -3.19 -4.71 4.43
CA GLN A 157 -2.58 -5.49 5.51
C GLN A 157 -1.15 -5.00 5.69
N ALA A 158 -0.82 -4.59 6.91
CA ALA A 158 0.52 -4.12 7.26
C ALA A 158 0.98 -4.87 8.52
N THR A 159 2.13 -5.53 8.46
CA THR A 159 2.64 -6.32 9.59
C THR A 159 4.10 -6.05 9.81
N THR A 160 4.47 -5.92 11.09
CA THR A 160 5.85 -5.98 11.53
C THR A 160 6.00 -6.71 12.86
N SER A 161 7.22 -7.06 13.26
CA SER A 161 7.46 -7.64 14.59
C SER A 161 8.11 -6.62 15.52
N ASN A 162 9.17 -5.94 15.08
CA ASN A 162 10.01 -5.13 15.95
C ASN A 162 10.11 -3.66 15.55
N GLY A 163 9.70 -3.30 14.34
CA GLY A 163 9.76 -1.91 13.88
C GLY A 163 8.46 -1.15 14.11
N PRO A 164 8.53 0.20 14.19
CA PRO A 164 7.33 1.02 14.18
C PRO A 164 6.60 0.88 12.84
N MET A 165 5.28 1.00 12.87
CA MET A 165 4.45 0.90 11.67
C MET A 165 3.60 2.16 11.52
N ASN A 166 3.82 2.93 10.46
CA ASN A 166 3.05 4.11 10.11
C ASN A 166 2.39 3.90 8.75
N VAL A 167 1.07 3.83 8.72
CA VAL A 167 0.31 3.75 7.47
C VAL A 167 -0.60 4.96 7.38
N THR A 168 -0.60 5.62 6.23
CA THR A 168 -1.44 6.79 5.94
C THR A 168 -2.32 6.50 4.74
N ILE A 169 -3.63 6.68 4.90
CA ILE A 169 -4.62 6.61 3.83
C ILE A 169 -5.25 8.00 3.73
N PRO A 170 -4.67 8.92 2.93
CA PRO A 170 -5.03 10.32 3.01
C PRO A 170 -6.40 10.61 2.38
N TYR A 171 -6.82 9.78 1.43
CA TYR A 171 -8.03 10.00 0.65
C TYR A 171 -8.71 8.69 0.27
N ALA A 172 -10.04 8.72 0.32
CA ALA A 172 -10.96 7.75 -0.27
C ALA A 172 -12.27 8.46 -0.64
N ALA A 173 -12.92 8.07 -1.72
CA ALA A 173 -14.26 8.57 -2.02
C ALA A 173 -15.25 8.18 -0.92
N TRP A 174 -16.24 9.04 -0.66
CA TRP A 174 -17.34 8.74 0.26
C TRP A 174 -18.05 7.43 -0.12
N GLY A 175 -18.28 6.56 0.86
CA GLY A 175 -18.89 5.24 0.64
C GLY A 175 -17.91 4.17 0.15
N SER A 176 -16.62 4.48 -0.01
CA SER A 176 -15.60 3.45 -0.24
C SER A 176 -15.53 2.49 0.93
N HIS A 177 -15.28 1.21 0.64
CA HIS A 177 -15.08 0.18 1.65
C HIS A 177 -13.60 0.06 1.94
N LEU A 178 -13.21 0.37 3.18
CA LEU A 178 -11.83 0.28 3.61
C LEU A 178 -11.70 -0.77 4.71
N SER A 179 -11.00 -1.85 4.40
CA SER A 179 -10.58 -2.84 5.38
C SER A 179 -9.08 -2.72 5.63
N TYR A 180 -8.69 -2.25 6.81
CA TYR A 180 -7.31 -2.18 7.24
C TYR A 180 -7.05 -3.17 8.38
N LYS A 181 -5.96 -3.93 8.26
CA LYS A 181 -5.43 -4.78 9.33
C LYS A 181 -3.95 -4.54 9.52
N GLY A 182 -3.61 -3.89 10.62
CA GLY A 182 -2.25 -3.57 11.04
C GLY A 182 -1.85 -4.36 12.28
N SER A 183 -0.63 -4.91 12.32
CA SER A 183 -0.08 -5.43 13.57
C SER A 183 1.43 -5.28 13.74
N THR A 184 1.86 -5.02 14.98
CA THR A 184 3.25 -5.08 15.42
C THR A 184 3.38 -5.80 16.77
N SER A 185 4.56 -6.30 17.13
CA SER A 185 4.75 -6.92 18.45
C SER A 185 5.43 -5.94 19.42
N ASN A 186 6.56 -5.35 19.03
CA ASN A 186 7.47 -4.68 19.96
C ASN A 186 7.62 -3.17 19.77
N ALA A 187 6.79 -2.57 18.90
CA ALA A 187 6.86 -1.15 18.60
C ALA A 187 5.47 -0.51 18.53
N ASP A 188 5.48 0.80 18.34
CA ASP A 188 4.27 1.58 18.17
C ASP A 188 3.71 1.42 16.76
N ALA A 189 2.40 1.58 16.64
CA ALA A 189 1.71 1.51 15.38
C ALA A 189 0.73 2.66 15.23
N THR A 190 0.72 3.28 14.06
CA THR A 190 -0.11 4.43 13.73
C THR A 190 -0.81 4.20 12.40
N ILE A 191 -2.11 4.48 12.37
CA ILE A 191 -2.92 4.53 11.14
C ILE A 191 -3.56 5.92 11.03
N GLU A 192 -3.33 6.58 9.91
CA GLU A 192 -4.04 7.79 9.53
C GLU A 192 -5.08 7.44 8.46
N LEU A 193 -6.34 7.79 8.72
CA LEU A 193 -7.50 7.45 7.90
C LEU A 193 -8.08 8.69 7.23
N PRO A 194 -8.72 8.53 6.07
CA PRO A 194 -9.32 9.66 5.39
C PRO A 194 -10.50 10.20 6.21
N SER A 195 -10.77 11.50 6.07
CA SER A 195 -11.95 12.16 6.66
C SER A 195 -13.28 11.52 6.26
N THR A 196 -13.28 10.83 5.11
CA THR A 196 -14.43 10.14 4.53
C THR A 196 -14.65 8.73 5.09
N PHE A 197 -13.78 8.27 5.99
CA PHE A 197 -13.88 6.95 6.60
C PHE A 197 -15.16 6.84 7.44
N ALA A 198 -15.94 5.80 7.14
CA ALA A 198 -17.19 5.46 7.79
C ALA A 198 -17.14 3.97 8.12
N GLY A 199 -17.10 3.61 9.40
CA GLY A 199 -16.94 2.22 9.82
C GLY A 199 -16.49 2.02 11.27
N THR A 200 -15.97 0.83 11.53
CA THR A 200 -15.54 0.40 12.87
C THR A 200 -14.02 0.42 12.99
N ILE A 201 -13.51 0.97 14.09
CA ILE A 201 -12.08 1.01 14.41
C ILE A 201 -11.87 0.27 15.73
N ASN A 202 -10.99 -0.74 15.72
CA ASN A 202 -10.52 -1.47 16.88
C ASN A 202 -9.02 -1.25 17.04
N LEU A 203 -8.62 -0.64 18.16
CA LEU A 203 -7.22 -0.36 18.48
C LEU A 203 -6.81 -1.18 19.70
N GLU A 204 -5.83 -2.07 19.58
CA GLU A 204 -5.37 -2.90 20.68
C GLU A 204 -3.89 -2.64 20.95
N GLY A 205 -3.54 -2.15 22.13
CA GLY A 205 -2.15 -1.90 22.51
C GLY A 205 -1.96 -1.96 24.02
N SER A 206 -0.82 -2.47 24.48
CA SER A 206 -0.56 -2.69 25.92
C SER A 206 -0.13 -1.44 26.67
N LYS A 207 0.53 -0.49 26.01
CA LYS A 207 0.92 0.79 26.63
C LYS A 207 -0.25 1.76 26.67
N PHE A 208 -0.83 2.00 25.50
CA PHE A 208 -1.94 2.93 25.31
C PHE A 208 -2.60 2.66 23.95
N SER A 209 -3.90 2.90 23.85
CA SER A 209 -4.63 2.90 22.58
C SER A 209 -5.50 4.14 22.51
N SER A 210 -5.36 4.91 21.43
CA SER A 210 -6.14 6.13 21.24
C SER A 210 -6.57 6.32 19.82
N LEU A 211 -7.80 6.77 19.66
CA LEU A 211 -8.27 7.37 18.42
C LEU A 211 -8.33 8.89 18.61
N VAL A 212 -7.65 9.63 17.75
CA VAL A 212 -7.79 11.08 17.63
C VAL A 212 -8.66 11.35 16.41
N SER A 213 -9.80 11.99 16.61
CA SER A 213 -10.65 12.46 15.51
C SER A 213 -10.44 13.95 15.32
N GLY A 214 -10.16 14.37 14.08
CA GLY A 214 -10.09 15.79 13.72
C GLY A 214 -11.46 16.50 13.70
N TYR A 215 -12.57 15.79 13.93
CA TYR A 215 -13.93 16.32 13.81
C TYR A 215 -14.73 16.26 15.10
N THR A 216 -15.45 17.35 15.38
CA THR A 216 -16.54 17.42 16.37
C THR A 216 -17.92 17.18 15.75
N ASP A 217 -18.09 17.45 14.44
CA ASP A 217 -19.39 17.44 13.73
C ASP A 217 -19.32 16.64 12.41
N ASP A 218 -20.48 16.20 11.88
CA ASP A 218 -20.58 15.44 10.62
C ASP A 218 -20.00 16.25 9.45
N PRO A 219 -18.84 15.84 8.90
CA PRO A 219 -18.16 16.61 7.86
C PRO A 219 -18.94 16.66 6.53
N THR A 220 -19.95 15.80 6.36
CA THR A 220 -20.77 15.78 5.15
C THR A 220 -22.02 16.65 5.24
N GLY A 221 -22.47 16.97 6.45
CA GLY A 221 -23.79 17.55 6.69
C GLY A 221 -24.96 16.68 6.21
N ARG A 222 -24.76 15.37 6.00
CA ARG A 222 -25.78 14.43 5.48
C ARG A 222 -26.52 13.67 6.59
N GLY A 223 -26.29 14.03 7.85
CA GLY A 223 -26.97 13.43 8.99
C GLY A 223 -26.34 12.12 9.46
N TYR A 224 -25.04 11.92 9.19
CA TYR A 224 -24.30 10.79 9.74
C TYR A 224 -24.22 10.92 11.26
N LYS A 225 -24.38 9.78 11.93
CA LYS A 225 -24.24 9.72 13.38
C LYS A 225 -22.85 9.19 13.72
N SER A 226 -22.16 9.86 14.65
CA SER A 226 -20.99 9.29 15.31
C SER A 226 -21.43 8.61 16.59
N LYS A 227 -20.96 7.39 16.86
CA LYS A 227 -21.21 6.70 18.12
C LYS A 227 -19.89 6.22 18.70
N MET A 228 -19.33 7.00 19.62
CA MET A 228 -18.16 6.55 20.37
C MET A 228 -18.57 5.43 21.33
N LYS A 229 -18.09 4.20 21.11
CA LYS A 229 -18.50 3.03 21.89
C LYS A 229 -17.41 2.58 22.85
N SER A 230 -17.44 3.14 24.06
CA SER A 230 -16.64 2.71 25.23
C SER A 230 -15.11 2.71 25.02
N PRO A 231 -14.41 3.71 25.59
CA PRO A 231 -12.95 3.71 25.68
C PRO A 231 -12.37 2.45 26.34
N ARG A 232 -13.15 1.72 27.17
CA ARG A 232 -12.71 0.49 27.82
C ARG A 232 -12.53 -0.70 26.88
N LEU A 233 -13.17 -0.66 25.70
CA LEU A 233 -13.12 -1.73 24.70
C LEU A 233 -12.29 -1.32 23.47
N ASN A 234 -11.69 -0.12 23.47
CA ASN A 234 -10.98 0.49 22.34
C ASN A 234 -11.71 0.39 20.99
N LEU A 235 -13.05 0.39 21.05
CA LEU A 235 -13.91 0.27 19.89
C LEU A 235 -14.48 1.65 19.56
N TYR A 236 -14.23 2.13 18.37
CA TYR A 236 -14.72 3.42 17.91
C TYR A 236 -15.59 3.19 16.67
N GLN A 237 -16.83 3.64 16.71
CA GLN A 237 -17.69 3.66 15.52
C GLN A 237 -17.76 5.09 15.02
N VAL A 238 -17.36 5.28 13.78
CA VAL A 238 -17.19 6.61 13.20
C VAL A 238 -18.07 6.70 11.96
N TRP A 239 -18.97 7.69 11.97
CA TRP A 239 -19.91 8.09 10.92
C TRP A 239 -20.59 6.94 10.14
N TYR A 240 -21.90 6.75 10.33
CA TYR A 240 -22.68 5.78 9.56
C TYR A 240 -24.09 6.27 9.24
N LYS A 241 -24.67 5.82 8.10
CA LYS A 241 -26.11 6.01 7.80
C LYS A 241 -26.96 4.85 8.30
N SER A 242 -26.45 3.63 8.20
CA SER A 242 -27.12 2.41 8.64
C SER A 242 -26.13 1.50 9.38
N GLU A 243 -26.65 0.58 10.20
CA GLU A 243 -25.81 -0.42 10.88
C GLU A 243 -25.17 -1.39 9.87
N GLU A 244 -25.78 -1.62 8.70
CA GLU A 244 -25.19 -2.44 7.64
C GLU A 244 -23.92 -1.80 7.06
N GLU A 245 -23.86 -0.47 6.97
CA GLU A 245 -22.66 0.24 6.50
C GLU A 245 -21.48 0.13 7.48
N LEU A 246 -21.75 -0.12 8.77
CA LEU A 246 -20.69 -0.26 9.78
C LEU A 246 -19.83 -1.50 9.59
N ASP A 247 -20.38 -2.54 8.95
CA ASP A 247 -19.68 -3.81 8.72
C ASP A 247 -18.85 -3.80 7.42
N LEU A 248 -19.01 -2.77 6.57
CA LEU A 248 -18.36 -2.70 5.26
C LEU A 248 -16.92 -2.17 5.34
N SER A 249 -16.64 -1.30 6.32
CA SER A 249 -15.30 -0.77 6.56
C SER A 249 -14.86 -1.04 7.99
N ARG A 250 -13.64 -1.55 8.12
CA ARG A 250 -13.09 -1.98 9.41
C ARG A 250 -11.60 -1.68 9.48
N VAL A 251 -11.17 -1.14 10.60
CA VAL A 251 -9.78 -0.87 10.91
C VAL A 251 -9.43 -1.66 12.16
N GLU A 252 -8.51 -2.59 12.03
CA GLU A 252 -7.91 -3.30 13.15
C GLU A 252 -6.45 -2.92 13.25
N LEU A 253 -6.04 -2.35 14.38
CA LEU A 253 -4.64 -2.05 14.63
C LEU A 253 -4.23 -2.66 15.97
N ARG A 254 -3.25 -3.56 15.94
CA ARG A 254 -2.80 -4.27 17.14
C ARG A 254 -1.31 -4.11 17.41
N THR A 255 -0.95 -3.90 18.66
CA THR A 255 0.42 -3.98 19.17
C THR A 255 0.48 -4.76 20.48
N GLN A 256 1.53 -5.57 20.69
CA GLN A 256 1.69 -6.32 21.94
C GLN A 256 2.40 -5.50 23.02
N ASN A 257 3.44 -4.75 22.67
CA ASN A 257 4.31 -4.03 23.61
C ASN A 257 4.47 -2.53 23.27
N GLY A 258 3.72 -2.01 22.30
CA GLY A 258 3.69 -0.60 21.92
C GLY A 258 2.35 0.10 22.18
N ALA A 259 2.23 1.30 21.64
CA ALA A 259 0.98 2.04 21.52
C ALA A 259 0.31 1.80 20.16
N ALA A 260 -1.01 1.72 20.14
CA ALA A 260 -1.81 1.70 18.91
C ALA A 260 -2.55 3.02 18.76
N GLN A 261 -2.27 3.77 17.70
CA GLN A 261 -2.85 5.08 17.47
C GLN A 261 -3.61 5.12 16.15
N GLY A 262 -4.87 5.54 16.20
CA GLY A 262 -5.65 5.90 15.02
C GLY A 262 -5.80 7.42 14.96
N LEU A 263 -5.69 7.98 13.76
CA LEU A 263 -5.99 9.37 13.47
C LEU A 263 -6.97 9.43 12.31
N ILE A 264 -8.06 10.19 12.45
CA ILE A 264 -8.91 10.56 11.33
C ILE A 264 -8.50 11.94 10.87
N LEU A 265 -8.00 12.02 9.65
CA LEU A 265 -7.55 13.25 9.04
C LEU A 265 -8.71 14.24 8.93
N GLY A 266 -8.43 15.51 9.19
CA GLY A 266 -9.38 16.60 8.95
C GLY A 266 -9.64 16.79 7.45
N ALA A 267 -10.66 17.59 7.12
CA ALA A 267 -10.96 17.91 5.73
C ALA A 267 -9.82 18.80 5.23
N ASP A 268 -8.95 18.23 4.41
CA ASP A 268 -7.97 19.04 3.72
C ASP A 268 -8.69 19.93 2.71
N SER A 269 -8.83 21.21 3.06
CA SER A 269 -9.44 22.23 2.20
C SER A 269 -8.65 22.48 0.90
N SER A 270 -7.40 21.98 0.80
CA SER A 270 -6.52 22.20 -0.35
C SER A 270 -6.70 21.18 -1.47
N TRP A 271 -7.25 19.99 -1.18
CA TRP A 271 -7.53 19.00 -2.22
C TRP A 271 -8.92 19.23 -2.84
N ARG A 272 -8.94 19.99 -3.94
CA ARG A 272 -10.04 19.91 -4.90
C ARG A 272 -9.65 18.91 -5.97
N PRO A 273 -10.41 17.83 -6.19
CA PRO A 273 -10.16 17.01 -7.36
C PRO A 273 -10.25 17.91 -8.59
N GLN A 274 -9.24 17.85 -9.47
CA GLN A 274 -9.26 18.54 -10.76
C GLN A 274 -10.43 18.00 -11.60
N LYS A 275 -11.62 18.54 -11.37
CA LYS A 275 -12.85 18.15 -12.05
C LYS A 275 -12.90 18.66 -13.50
N ASP A 276 -11.94 19.49 -13.89
CA ASP A 276 -11.97 20.26 -15.14
C ASP A 276 -10.86 19.93 -16.15
N ARG A 277 -10.16 18.79 -16.03
CA ARG A 277 -9.51 18.20 -17.21
C ARG A 277 -10.54 17.40 -17.98
N ALA A 278 -11.40 18.12 -18.69
CA ALA A 278 -12.11 17.56 -19.82
C ALA A 278 -11.07 16.84 -20.70
N LEU A 279 -11.26 15.53 -20.87
CA LEU A 279 -10.55 14.76 -21.86
C LEU A 279 -10.78 15.44 -23.23
N PRO A 280 -9.73 15.72 -24.03
CA PRO A 280 -9.92 16.16 -25.41
C PRO A 280 -10.63 15.09 -26.26
#